data_AF-A0A2W5T027-F1
#
_entry.id   AF-A0A2W5T027-F1
#
_cell.length_a   1.000
_cell.length_b   1.000
_cell.length_c   1.000
_cell.angle_alpha   90.00
_cell.angle_beta   90.00
_cell.angle_gamma   90.00
#
_symmetry.space_group_name_H-M   'P 1'
#
loop_
_entity.id
_entity.type
_entity.pdbx_description
1 polymer ?
#
loop_
_entity_poly.entity_id
_entity_poly.type
_entity_poly.pdbx_seq_one_letter_code
_entity_poly.pdbx_strand_id
1 'polypeptide(L)'
;MKRALLSLVLVCLPAFAAGKRVTFIITGDNGGEVAPCGCKSNPTGGFARRKTVLDGLKGENLLVLDAGNALYRNAGNASEADGPRAQLVFDMMKRLGTRAMVVGQRDLSAGVDSLQKLAVGSDVKLLSANLTRDGKPLFDAGVVLDVGGVKVGIVGVSAPGPIAPDANVSSSAPLPAAKAALAKLGKRDVTVVLAATTYADGMLLARELKGLTDVVIQSGEFRGTVPPQRVDAGSPILLGSGQRGQAMGKAEITLGNGKGELIDLTITAREREQLAFVDGQVKTLEERMARATDKRAKADFNGMLSDLKKRQAELRAAIAKTTPPGARTIDFHWLVLGQDIADDAAWKSEVLKIEPTYAH
;
A
#
# COMPACT_ATOMS: atom_id res chain seq x y z
N MET A 1 61.74 -5.93 29.12
CA MET A 1 60.77 -6.24 28.04
C MET A 1 59.39 -5.75 28.48
N LYS A 2 58.95 -4.58 28.02
CA LYS A 2 57.63 -4.00 28.36
C LYS A 2 56.63 -4.44 27.30
N ARG A 3 55.64 -5.27 27.66
CA ARG A 3 54.50 -5.60 26.80
C ARG A 3 53.45 -4.51 26.93
N ALA A 4 53.29 -3.71 25.87
CA ALA A 4 52.20 -2.75 25.76
C ALA A 4 50.91 -3.53 25.42
N LEU A 5 49.93 -3.47 26.31
CA LEU A 5 48.58 -3.97 26.09
C LEU A 5 47.85 -2.94 25.22
N LEU A 6 47.56 -3.29 23.95
CA LEU A 6 46.77 -2.46 23.06
C LEU A 6 45.28 -2.69 23.40
N SER A 7 44.70 -1.79 24.19
CA SER A 7 43.27 -1.78 24.48
C SER A 7 42.50 -1.38 23.23
N LEU A 8 41.85 -2.36 22.59
CA LEU A 8 40.94 -2.12 21.46
C LEU A 8 39.68 -1.44 21.99
N VAL A 9 39.63 -0.11 21.91
CA VAL A 9 38.40 0.65 22.15
C VAL A 9 37.46 0.36 20.99
N LEU A 10 36.53 -0.57 21.21
CA LEU A 10 35.40 -0.81 20.33
C LEU A 10 34.48 0.41 20.41
N VAL A 11 34.64 1.36 19.50
CA VAL A 11 33.69 2.46 19.32
C VAL A 11 32.40 1.84 18.80
N CYS A 12 31.49 1.54 19.73
CA CYS A 12 30.12 1.16 19.41
C CYS A 12 29.45 2.40 18.80
N LEU A 13 29.47 2.49 17.47
CA LEU A 13 28.59 3.40 16.75
C LEU A 13 27.16 3.09 17.23
N PRO A 14 26.37 4.09 17.64
CA PRO A 14 24.99 3.83 18.04
C PRO A 14 24.30 3.23 16.83
N ALA A 15 23.88 1.97 16.97
CA ALA A 15 22.90 1.39 16.09
C ALA A 15 21.68 2.31 16.17
N PHE A 16 21.47 3.12 15.14
CA PHE A 16 20.20 3.80 14.94
C PHE A 16 19.14 2.71 15.05
N ALA A 17 18.34 2.72 16.11
CA ALA A 17 17.18 1.86 16.20
C ALA A 17 16.33 2.15 14.97
N ALA A 18 16.37 1.23 13.99
CA ALA A 18 15.57 1.35 12.79
C ALA A 18 14.11 1.45 13.25
N GLY A 19 13.46 2.58 12.95
CA GLY A 19 12.09 2.85 13.38
C GLY A 19 11.16 1.69 13.00
N LYS A 20 10.13 1.43 13.82
CA LYS A 20 9.20 0.33 13.53
C LYS A 20 8.60 0.53 12.13
N ARG A 21 8.51 -0.55 11.36
CA ARG A 21 8.00 -0.53 9.98
C ARG A 21 6.76 -1.39 9.82
N VAL A 22 5.83 -0.91 9.01
CA VAL A 22 4.70 -1.68 8.47
C VAL A 22 4.63 -1.45 6.96
N THR A 23 4.34 -2.51 6.20
CA THR A 23 4.18 -2.44 4.75
C THR A 23 2.72 -2.67 4.41
N PHE A 24 2.09 -1.70 3.75
CA PHE A 24 0.73 -1.86 3.23
C PHE A 24 0.78 -2.44 1.82
N ILE A 25 -0.05 -3.44 1.57
CA ILE A 25 -0.37 -3.91 0.22
C ILE A 25 -1.80 -3.51 -0.06
N ILE A 26 -1.98 -2.65 -1.04
CA ILE A 26 -3.22 -1.93 -1.32
C ILE A 26 -3.79 -2.45 -2.63
N THR A 27 -5.05 -2.88 -2.57
CA THR A 27 -5.88 -3.17 -3.73
C THR A 27 -7.18 -2.39 -3.66
N GLY A 28 -7.97 -2.43 -4.73
CA GLY A 28 -9.32 -1.90 -4.80
C GLY A 28 -9.77 -1.83 -6.25
N ASP A 29 -11.05 -1.55 -6.46
CA ASP A 29 -11.69 -1.55 -7.77
C ASP A 29 -11.38 -2.82 -8.59
N ASN A 30 -11.21 -3.97 -7.93
CA ASN A 30 -10.93 -5.24 -8.60
C ASN A 30 -12.07 -5.62 -9.57
N GLY A 31 -13.31 -5.26 -9.24
CA GLY A 31 -14.43 -5.34 -10.17
C GLY A 31 -14.75 -6.74 -10.70
N GLY A 32 -14.52 -7.79 -9.90
CA GLY A 32 -14.79 -9.18 -10.28
C GLY A 32 -13.69 -9.83 -11.13
N GLU A 33 -12.57 -9.13 -11.39
CA GLU A 33 -11.48 -9.68 -12.19
C GLU A 33 -10.74 -10.78 -11.42
N VAL A 34 -10.53 -11.92 -12.07
CA VAL A 34 -9.84 -13.09 -11.49
C VAL A 34 -8.54 -13.44 -12.22
N ALA A 35 -8.48 -13.12 -13.51
CA ALA A 35 -7.36 -13.37 -14.40
C ALA A 35 -6.72 -12.05 -14.88
N PRO A 36 -5.49 -12.09 -15.46
CA PRO A 36 -4.91 -10.95 -16.16
C PRO A 36 -5.85 -10.44 -17.26
N CYS A 37 -5.86 -9.13 -17.45
CA CYS A 37 -6.76 -8.46 -18.38
C CYS A 37 -6.13 -7.19 -18.97
N GLY A 38 -6.80 -6.58 -19.95
CA GLY A 38 -6.30 -5.38 -20.63
C GLY A 38 -5.82 -5.67 -22.04
N CYS A 39 -4.74 -5.04 -22.46
CA CYS A 39 -4.17 -5.19 -23.80
C CYS A 39 -3.78 -6.66 -24.05
N LYS A 40 -4.27 -7.26 -25.15
CA LYS A 40 -3.98 -8.67 -25.49
C LYS A 40 -2.48 -8.97 -25.60
N SER A 41 -1.68 -8.00 -26.05
CA SER A 41 -0.23 -8.13 -26.17
C SER A 41 0.52 -8.05 -24.84
N ASN A 42 -0.08 -7.46 -23.81
CA ASN A 42 0.55 -7.31 -22.50
C ASN A 42 -0.53 -7.29 -21.39
N PRO A 43 -1.21 -8.42 -21.13
CA PRO A 43 -2.23 -8.49 -20.11
C PRO A 43 -1.61 -8.41 -18.71
N THR A 44 -2.25 -7.64 -17.83
CA THR A 44 -1.79 -7.41 -16.46
C THR A 44 -2.85 -7.83 -15.44
N GLY A 45 -2.42 -8.17 -14.23
CA GLY A 45 -3.32 -8.51 -13.12
C GLY A 45 -3.41 -10.01 -12.83
N GLY A 46 -4.55 -10.43 -12.29
CA GLY A 46 -4.83 -11.81 -11.93
C GLY A 46 -4.33 -12.22 -10.55
N PHE A 47 -5.12 -13.04 -9.85
CA PHE A 47 -4.79 -13.47 -8.49
C PHE A 47 -3.58 -14.39 -8.41
N ALA A 48 -3.30 -15.17 -9.46
CA ALA A 48 -2.12 -16.05 -9.51
C ALA A 48 -0.81 -15.24 -9.41
N ARG A 49 -0.72 -14.09 -10.09
CA ARG A 49 0.44 -13.18 -9.99
C ARG A 49 0.49 -12.44 -8.66
N ARG A 50 -0.67 -12.04 -8.11
CA ARG A 50 -0.74 -11.43 -6.77
C ARG A 50 -0.17 -12.36 -5.70
N LYS A 51 -0.49 -13.65 -5.78
CA LYS A 51 0.08 -14.66 -4.88
C LYS A 51 1.60 -14.73 -5.02
N THR A 52 2.14 -14.84 -6.23
CA THR A 52 3.60 -14.87 -6.46
C THR A 52 4.29 -13.66 -5.86
N VAL A 53 3.74 -12.47 -6.08
CA VAL A 53 4.27 -11.23 -5.52
C VAL A 53 4.23 -11.26 -3.98
N LEU A 54 3.08 -11.60 -3.39
CA LEU A 54 2.94 -11.62 -1.93
C LEU A 54 3.79 -12.70 -1.26
N ASP A 55 3.99 -13.84 -1.91
CA ASP A 55 4.91 -14.88 -1.45
C ASP A 55 6.36 -14.37 -1.38
N GLY A 56 6.77 -13.53 -2.33
CA GLY A 56 8.09 -12.88 -2.35
C GLY A 56 8.28 -11.81 -1.27
N LEU A 57 7.19 -11.35 -0.63
CA LEU A 57 7.21 -10.36 0.46
C LEU A 57 7.04 -11.01 1.84
N LYS A 58 6.98 -12.35 1.93
CA LYS A 58 6.89 -13.05 3.21
C LYS A 58 8.06 -12.68 4.13
N GLY A 59 7.75 -12.39 5.39
CA GLY A 59 8.71 -11.94 6.39
C GLY A 59 8.73 -10.43 6.60
N GLU A 60 8.12 -9.65 5.71
CA GLU A 60 7.78 -8.26 5.99
C GLU A 60 6.58 -8.16 6.97
N ASN A 61 6.48 -7.04 7.69
CA ASN A 61 5.31 -6.68 8.49
C ASN A 61 4.16 -6.23 7.58
N LEU A 62 3.59 -7.17 6.82
CA LEU A 62 2.57 -6.90 5.81
C LEU A 62 1.18 -6.66 6.39
N LEU A 63 0.49 -5.66 5.83
CA LEU A 63 -0.93 -5.41 6.03
C LEU A 63 -1.62 -5.26 4.68
N VAL A 64 -2.38 -6.29 4.29
CA VAL A 64 -3.13 -6.27 3.03
C VAL A 64 -4.49 -5.59 3.25
N LEU A 65 -4.76 -4.52 2.50
CA LEU A 65 -5.95 -3.67 2.60
C LEU A 65 -6.63 -3.58 1.23
N ASP A 66 -7.96 -3.65 1.22
CA ASP A 66 -8.74 -3.43 0.00
C ASP A 66 -9.63 -2.18 0.14
N ALA A 67 -9.51 -1.28 -0.83
CA ALA A 67 -10.22 -0.02 -0.87
C ALA A 67 -11.66 -0.17 -1.43
N GLY A 68 -12.17 -1.39 -1.60
CA GLY A 68 -13.55 -1.67 -1.97
C GLY A 68 -13.77 -1.79 -3.47
N ASN A 69 -15.03 -2.06 -3.82
CA ASN A 69 -15.49 -2.38 -5.16
C ASN A 69 -14.73 -3.57 -5.80
N ALA A 70 -14.45 -4.58 -4.98
CA ALA A 70 -13.67 -5.73 -5.37
C ALA A 70 -14.49 -6.77 -6.17
N LEU A 71 -15.77 -6.93 -5.82
CA LEU A 71 -16.56 -8.11 -6.22
C LEU A 71 -17.21 -7.98 -7.60
N TYR A 72 -17.75 -6.82 -7.94
CA TYR A 72 -18.55 -6.64 -9.16
C TYR A 72 -18.08 -5.43 -9.97
N ARG A 73 -18.18 -5.53 -11.30
CA ARG A 73 -17.75 -4.45 -12.20
C ARG A 73 -18.65 -3.23 -12.11
N ASN A 74 -19.95 -3.44 -11.97
CA ASN A 74 -20.98 -2.41 -11.99
C ASN A 74 -21.83 -2.49 -10.71
N ALA A 75 -22.45 -1.37 -10.33
CA ALA A 75 -23.34 -1.30 -9.17
C ALA A 75 -24.76 -1.77 -9.55
N GLY A 76 -25.40 -2.51 -8.64
CA GLY A 76 -26.86 -2.76 -8.67
C GLY A 76 -27.37 -3.73 -9.73
N ASN A 77 -26.50 -4.45 -10.44
CA ASN A 77 -26.89 -5.31 -11.57
C ASN A 77 -26.21 -6.70 -11.54
N ALA A 78 -25.88 -7.23 -10.36
CA ALA A 78 -25.35 -8.58 -10.27
C ALA A 78 -26.43 -9.62 -10.58
N SER A 79 -26.10 -10.58 -11.42
CA SER A 79 -26.92 -11.75 -11.70
C SER A 79 -26.50 -12.94 -10.83
N GLU A 80 -27.33 -13.97 -10.75
CA GLU A 80 -26.95 -15.22 -10.06
C GLU A 80 -25.70 -15.87 -10.67
N ALA A 81 -25.48 -15.68 -11.99
CA ALA A 81 -24.30 -16.19 -12.69
C ALA A 81 -22.98 -15.52 -12.24
N ASP A 82 -23.06 -14.32 -11.65
CA ASP A 82 -21.89 -13.62 -11.10
C ASP A 82 -21.46 -14.15 -9.72
N GLY A 83 -22.34 -14.90 -9.04
CA GLY A 83 -22.13 -15.42 -7.68
C GLY A 83 -20.84 -16.25 -7.52
N PRO A 84 -20.61 -17.30 -8.34
CA PRO A 84 -19.39 -18.10 -8.27
C PRO A 84 -18.11 -17.29 -8.46
N ARG A 85 -18.15 -16.25 -9.31
CA ARG A 85 -17.01 -15.36 -9.54
C ARG A 85 -16.75 -14.46 -8.34
N ALA A 86 -17.79 -13.85 -7.77
CA ALA A 86 -17.67 -13.04 -6.56
C ALA A 86 -17.16 -13.86 -5.37
N GLN A 87 -17.65 -15.10 -5.23
CA GLN A 87 -17.15 -16.06 -4.24
C GLN A 87 -15.65 -16.33 -4.42
N LEU A 88 -15.21 -16.63 -5.66
CA LEU A 88 -13.80 -16.87 -5.95
C LEU A 88 -12.93 -15.65 -5.61
N VAL A 89 -13.36 -14.44 -5.99
CA VAL A 89 -12.66 -13.18 -5.66
C VAL A 89 -12.50 -13.04 -4.15
N PHE A 90 -13.58 -13.19 -3.39
CA PHE A 90 -13.54 -13.05 -1.94
C PHE A 90 -12.68 -14.14 -1.28
N ASP A 91 -12.76 -15.39 -1.75
CA ASP A 91 -11.93 -16.50 -1.28
C ASP A 91 -10.44 -16.27 -1.53
N MET A 92 -10.09 -15.73 -2.69
CA MET A 92 -8.71 -15.37 -3.00
C MET A 92 -8.22 -14.20 -2.14
N MET A 93 -9.05 -13.18 -1.90
CA MET A 93 -8.72 -12.10 -0.96
C MET A 93 -8.44 -12.62 0.46
N LYS A 94 -9.29 -13.53 0.96
CA LYS A 94 -9.06 -14.22 2.25
C LYS A 94 -7.71 -14.93 2.27
N ARG A 95 -7.41 -15.72 1.23
CA ARG A 95 -6.18 -16.52 1.15
C ARG A 95 -4.92 -15.68 0.91
N LEU A 96 -5.05 -14.49 0.31
CA LEU A 96 -3.98 -13.50 0.22
C LEU A 96 -3.74 -12.78 1.55
N GLY A 97 -4.63 -12.95 2.54
CA GLY A 97 -4.50 -12.35 3.86
C GLY A 97 -5.03 -10.92 3.94
N THR A 98 -6.00 -10.53 3.11
CA THR A 98 -6.70 -9.24 3.26
C THR A 98 -7.26 -9.11 4.68
N ARG A 99 -6.84 -8.08 5.42
CA ARG A 99 -7.21 -7.88 6.82
C ARG A 99 -8.40 -6.94 6.99
N ALA A 100 -8.53 -5.97 6.10
CA ALA A 100 -9.66 -5.05 6.07
C ALA A 100 -10.02 -4.67 4.63
N MET A 101 -11.30 -4.53 4.39
CA MET A 101 -11.89 -4.10 3.12
C MET A 101 -12.97 -3.07 3.42
N VAL A 102 -12.91 -1.89 2.79
CA VAL A 102 -14.07 -0.99 2.81
C VAL A 102 -15.13 -1.49 1.84
N VAL A 103 -16.39 -1.48 2.25
CA VAL A 103 -17.50 -1.92 1.40
C VAL A 103 -17.88 -0.79 0.45
N GLY A 104 -17.66 -0.99 -0.85
CA GLY A 104 -18.10 -0.07 -1.89
C GLY A 104 -19.51 -0.41 -2.40
N GLN A 105 -20.11 0.52 -3.15
CA GLN A 105 -21.43 0.30 -3.75
C GLN A 105 -21.45 -0.94 -4.65
N ARG A 106 -20.36 -1.20 -5.38
CA ARG A 106 -20.29 -2.35 -6.28
C ARG A 106 -20.22 -3.67 -5.54
N ASP A 107 -19.69 -3.71 -4.31
CA ASP A 107 -19.64 -4.95 -3.53
C ASP A 107 -21.02 -5.41 -3.08
N LEU A 108 -21.97 -4.49 -3.03
CA LEU A 108 -23.36 -4.73 -2.62
C LEU A 108 -24.29 -5.03 -3.80
N SER A 109 -23.77 -5.20 -5.01
CA SER A 109 -24.58 -5.43 -6.22
C SER A 109 -25.47 -6.68 -6.16
N ALA A 110 -25.10 -7.70 -5.37
CA ALA A 110 -25.92 -8.89 -5.11
C ALA A 110 -26.69 -8.83 -3.78
N GLY A 111 -26.76 -7.66 -3.15
CA GLY A 111 -27.36 -7.43 -1.84
C GLY A 111 -26.38 -7.59 -0.67
N VAL A 112 -26.70 -6.94 0.45
CA VAL A 112 -25.89 -6.95 1.69
C VAL A 112 -25.72 -8.37 2.22
N ASP A 113 -26.81 -9.15 2.22
CA ASP A 113 -26.84 -10.48 2.81
C ASP A 113 -25.90 -11.45 2.06
N SER A 114 -25.79 -11.28 0.74
CA SER A 114 -24.83 -12.02 -0.10
C SER A 114 -23.39 -11.73 0.31
N LEU A 115 -23.02 -10.45 0.47
CA LEU A 115 -21.69 -10.05 0.93
C LEU A 115 -21.41 -10.56 2.35
N GLN A 116 -22.37 -10.43 3.26
CA GLN A 116 -22.24 -10.92 4.63
C GLN A 116 -22.03 -12.44 4.66
N LYS A 117 -22.74 -13.19 3.80
CA LYS A 117 -22.56 -14.64 3.65
C LYS A 117 -21.15 -15.00 3.17
N LEU A 118 -20.57 -14.26 2.23
CA LEU A 118 -19.18 -14.45 1.79
C LEU A 118 -18.18 -14.27 2.94
N ALA A 119 -18.45 -13.31 3.82
CA ALA A 119 -17.62 -12.95 4.96
C ALA A 119 -17.77 -13.86 6.18
N VAL A 120 -18.73 -14.79 6.20
CA VAL A 120 -18.90 -15.73 7.32
C VAL A 120 -17.63 -16.56 7.50
N GLY A 121 -17.11 -16.58 8.74
CA GLY A 121 -15.88 -17.29 9.09
C GLY A 121 -14.60 -16.66 8.52
N SER A 122 -14.67 -15.45 7.97
CA SER A 122 -13.53 -14.70 7.45
C SER A 122 -12.90 -13.79 8.50
N ASP A 123 -11.58 -13.64 8.44
CA ASP A 123 -10.85 -12.61 9.19
C ASP A 123 -10.87 -11.24 8.52
N VAL A 124 -11.38 -11.15 7.28
CA VAL A 124 -11.52 -9.89 6.54
C VAL A 124 -12.53 -9.00 7.26
N LYS A 125 -12.08 -7.88 7.81
CA LYS A 125 -12.96 -6.88 8.41
C LYS A 125 -13.61 -6.04 7.30
N LEU A 126 -14.91 -6.23 7.11
CA LEU A 126 -15.72 -5.35 6.26
C LEU A 126 -16.01 -4.05 7.00
N LEU A 127 -15.63 -2.91 6.41
CA LEU A 127 -15.72 -1.61 7.04
C LEU A 127 -16.61 -0.65 6.25
N SER A 128 -17.43 0.12 6.94
CA SER A 128 -18.03 1.36 6.43
C SER A 128 -18.67 2.13 7.58
N ALA A 129 -18.25 3.39 7.76
CA ALA A 129 -18.77 4.26 8.79
C ALA A 129 -20.11 4.93 8.42
N ASN A 130 -20.49 4.89 7.14
CA ASN A 130 -21.65 5.62 6.62
C ASN A 130 -22.70 4.74 5.93
N LEU A 131 -22.46 3.44 5.72
CA LEU A 131 -23.48 2.52 5.20
C LEU A 131 -24.49 2.10 6.29
N THR A 132 -25.76 2.28 5.97
CA THR A 132 -26.88 1.92 6.84
C THR A 132 -27.97 1.17 6.09
N ARG A 133 -28.71 0.32 6.81
CA ARG A 133 -29.98 -0.26 6.38
C ARG A 133 -31.04 0.18 7.38
N ASP A 134 -32.10 0.83 6.93
CA ASP A 134 -33.14 1.39 7.79
C ASP A 134 -32.56 2.31 8.90
N GLY A 135 -31.53 3.10 8.55
CA GLY A 135 -30.84 4.01 9.47
C GLY A 135 -29.90 3.33 10.49
N LYS A 136 -29.77 2.01 10.48
CA LYS A 136 -28.85 1.26 11.35
C LYS A 136 -27.54 0.94 10.64
N PRO A 137 -26.36 1.09 11.27
CA PRO A 137 -25.09 0.72 10.67
C PRO A 137 -25.04 -0.74 10.22
N LEU A 138 -24.51 -0.99 9.02
CA LEU A 138 -24.37 -2.35 8.46
C LEU A 138 -23.05 -3.04 8.79
N PHE A 139 -21.99 -2.24 8.99
CA PHE A 139 -20.62 -2.70 9.15
C PHE A 139 -19.93 -1.93 10.29
N ASP A 140 -18.78 -2.43 10.73
CA ASP A 140 -17.93 -1.68 11.64
C ASP A 140 -17.42 -0.41 10.95
N ALA A 141 -17.42 0.72 11.66
CA ALA A 141 -16.92 1.98 11.12
C ALA A 141 -15.39 1.97 10.88
N GLY A 142 -14.67 1.21 11.70
CA GLY A 142 -13.22 1.11 11.68
C GLY A 142 -12.67 0.10 12.67
N VAL A 143 -11.38 -0.17 12.57
CA VAL A 143 -10.66 -1.16 13.39
C VAL A 143 -9.23 -0.67 13.68
N VAL A 144 -8.62 -1.14 14.77
CA VAL A 144 -7.17 -1.00 15.00
C VAL A 144 -6.53 -2.38 14.92
N LEU A 145 -5.55 -2.54 14.03
CA LEU A 145 -4.81 -3.79 13.83
C LEU A 145 -3.37 -3.62 14.29
N ASP A 146 -2.81 -4.64 14.95
CA ASP A 146 -1.39 -4.70 15.28
C ASP A 146 -0.64 -5.51 14.23
N VAL A 147 0.42 -4.94 13.65
CA VAL A 147 1.27 -5.57 12.65
C VAL A 147 2.72 -5.32 13.04
N GLY A 148 3.40 -6.35 13.54
CA GLY A 148 4.80 -6.22 13.98
C GLY A 148 5.00 -5.21 15.11
N GLY A 149 4.00 -5.01 15.98
CA GLY A 149 4.02 -4.03 17.06
C GLY A 149 3.72 -2.60 16.61
N VAL A 150 3.24 -2.39 15.39
CA VAL A 150 2.70 -1.14 14.86
C VAL A 150 1.18 -1.20 14.86
N LYS A 151 0.53 -0.26 15.55
CA LYS A 151 -0.94 -0.17 15.60
C LYS A 151 -1.45 0.69 14.45
N VAL A 152 -2.15 0.08 13.51
CA VAL A 152 -2.75 0.76 12.35
C VAL A 152 -4.25 0.91 12.59
N GLY A 153 -4.71 2.14 12.74
CA GLY A 153 -6.14 2.46 12.78
C GLY A 153 -6.68 2.68 11.38
N ILE A 154 -7.79 2.04 11.06
CA ILE A 154 -8.39 2.01 9.73
C ILE A 154 -9.86 2.41 9.88
N VAL A 155 -10.32 3.40 9.10
CA VAL A 155 -11.74 3.75 8.95
C VAL A 155 -12.15 3.51 7.51
N GLY A 156 -13.33 2.92 7.31
CA GLY A 156 -13.91 2.77 5.97
C GLY A 156 -15.01 3.80 5.72
N VAL A 157 -15.08 4.38 4.52
CA VAL A 157 -16.22 5.17 4.06
C VAL A 157 -16.58 4.85 2.61
N SER A 158 -17.87 4.91 2.30
CA SER A 158 -18.43 4.56 1.00
C SER A 158 -19.05 5.79 0.33
N ALA A 159 -19.15 5.81 -1.00
CA ALA A 159 -19.84 6.87 -1.74
C ALA A 159 -21.25 7.13 -1.15
N PRO A 160 -21.69 8.39 -0.98
CA PRO A 160 -23.01 8.68 -0.45
C PRO A 160 -24.12 8.34 -1.45
N GLY A 161 -25.32 8.08 -0.94
CA GLY A 161 -26.52 7.86 -1.75
C GLY A 161 -27.16 6.48 -1.56
N PRO A 162 -28.25 6.19 -2.29
CA PRO A 162 -28.93 4.91 -2.24
C PRO A 162 -28.08 3.78 -2.85
N ILE A 163 -28.22 2.56 -2.33
CA ILE A 163 -27.44 1.41 -2.77
C ILE A 163 -28.37 0.33 -3.33
N ALA A 164 -28.38 0.16 -4.64
CA ALA A 164 -29.08 -0.94 -5.28
C ALA A 164 -28.42 -2.30 -4.97
N PRO A 165 -29.19 -3.41 -4.93
CA PRO A 165 -30.63 -3.50 -5.23
C PRO A 165 -31.57 -3.21 -4.04
N ASP A 166 -31.03 -2.91 -2.85
CA ASP A 166 -31.82 -2.76 -1.63
C ASP A 166 -32.21 -1.30 -1.37
N ALA A 167 -33.48 -0.96 -1.57
CA ALA A 167 -33.99 0.41 -1.41
C ALA A 167 -33.84 0.97 0.03
N ASN A 168 -33.69 0.10 1.03
CA ASN A 168 -33.53 0.50 2.42
C ASN A 168 -32.06 0.73 2.79
N VAL A 169 -31.13 0.42 1.88
CA VAL A 169 -29.69 0.61 2.08
C VAL A 169 -29.24 1.92 1.47
N SER A 170 -28.57 2.73 2.28
CA SER A 170 -28.01 4.01 1.85
C SER A 170 -26.74 4.35 2.60
N SER A 171 -25.97 5.24 1.99
CA SER A 171 -24.74 5.78 2.55
C SER A 171 -24.89 7.27 2.83
N SER A 172 -24.57 7.72 4.04
CA SER A 172 -24.56 9.16 4.39
C SER A 172 -23.29 9.85 3.88
N ALA A 173 -23.19 11.18 4.06
CA ALA A 173 -21.99 11.94 3.70
C ALA A 173 -20.70 11.33 4.31
N PRO A 174 -19.63 11.09 3.52
CA PRO A 174 -18.42 10.39 3.99
C PRO A 174 -17.63 11.15 5.06
N LEU A 175 -17.46 12.47 4.88
CA LEU A 175 -16.58 13.26 5.73
C LEU A 175 -17.03 13.34 7.20
N PRO A 176 -18.30 13.66 7.53
CA PRO A 176 -18.77 13.63 8.92
C PRO A 176 -18.64 12.24 9.55
N ALA A 177 -18.95 11.18 8.80
CA ALA A 177 -18.85 9.81 9.27
C ALA A 177 -17.39 9.41 9.55
N ALA A 178 -16.46 9.77 8.66
CA ALA A 178 -15.03 9.56 8.86
C ALA A 178 -14.53 10.26 10.13
N LYS A 179 -14.86 11.56 10.32
CA LYS A 179 -14.49 12.31 11.53
C LYS A 179 -15.03 11.66 12.81
N ALA A 180 -16.29 11.24 12.80
CA ALA A 180 -16.92 10.57 13.95
C ALA A 180 -16.27 9.21 14.26
N ALA A 181 -15.92 8.43 13.24
CA ALA A 181 -15.25 7.14 13.40
C ALA A 181 -13.81 7.30 13.91
N LEU A 182 -13.05 8.25 13.34
CA LEU A 182 -11.69 8.56 13.75
C LEU A 182 -11.59 8.98 15.22
N ALA A 183 -12.58 9.73 15.71
CA ALA A 183 -12.69 10.15 17.11
C ALA A 183 -12.92 8.97 18.08
N LYS A 184 -13.59 7.91 17.62
CA LYS A 184 -13.91 6.72 18.43
C LYS A 184 -12.85 5.62 18.37
N LEU A 185 -11.94 5.65 17.40
CA LEU A 185 -10.89 4.65 17.26
C LEU A 185 -9.96 4.61 18.50
N GLY A 186 -9.39 3.44 18.80
CA GLY A 186 -8.46 3.27 19.92
C GLY A 186 -7.09 3.91 19.68
N LYS A 187 -6.14 3.71 20.60
CA LYS A 187 -4.74 4.18 20.42
C LYS A 187 -4.09 3.52 19.20
N ARG A 188 -3.46 4.32 18.35
CA ARG A 188 -2.83 3.89 17.08
C ARG A 188 -1.58 4.71 16.77
N ASP A 189 -0.73 4.17 15.92
CA ASP A 189 0.52 4.79 15.46
C ASP A 189 0.44 5.30 14.01
N VAL A 190 -0.43 4.70 13.19
CA VAL A 190 -0.76 5.13 11.82
C VAL A 190 -2.27 5.16 11.67
N THR A 191 -2.81 6.19 11.01
CA THR A 191 -4.24 6.32 10.74
C THR A 191 -4.51 6.34 9.24
N VAL A 192 -5.36 5.43 8.79
CA VAL A 192 -5.72 5.21 7.39
C VAL A 192 -7.24 5.38 7.23
N VAL A 193 -7.64 6.08 6.18
CA VAL A 193 -9.04 6.10 5.72
C VAL A 193 -9.10 5.39 4.37
N LEU A 194 -9.83 4.28 4.31
CA LEU A 194 -10.19 3.60 3.07
C LEU A 194 -11.50 4.20 2.56
N ALA A 195 -11.50 4.71 1.33
CA ALA A 195 -12.60 5.49 0.78
C ALA A 195 -13.05 4.92 -0.58
N ALA A 196 -14.14 4.16 -0.59
CA ALA A 196 -14.79 3.68 -1.82
C ALA A 196 -15.76 4.75 -2.34
N THR A 197 -15.22 5.86 -2.84
CA THR A 197 -15.96 7.09 -3.20
C THR A 197 -15.38 7.77 -4.44
N THR A 198 -15.98 8.87 -4.90
CA THR A 198 -15.42 9.62 -6.04
C THR A 198 -14.03 10.18 -5.76
N TYR A 199 -13.25 10.48 -6.80
CA TYR A 199 -11.95 11.14 -6.63
C TYR A 199 -12.10 12.52 -5.96
N ALA A 200 -13.16 13.27 -6.30
CA ALA A 200 -13.45 14.56 -5.69
C ALA A 200 -13.68 14.44 -4.18
N ASP A 201 -14.45 13.44 -3.74
CA ASP A 201 -14.66 13.18 -2.31
C ASP A 201 -13.37 12.69 -1.63
N GLY A 202 -12.53 11.91 -2.32
CA GLY A 202 -11.21 11.51 -1.84
C GLY A 202 -10.30 12.72 -1.55
N MET A 203 -10.27 13.68 -2.47
CA MET A 203 -9.55 14.95 -2.30
C MET A 203 -10.13 15.79 -1.17
N LEU A 204 -11.46 15.85 -1.04
CA LEU A 204 -12.12 16.53 0.08
C LEU A 204 -11.77 15.89 1.42
N LEU A 205 -11.81 14.55 1.52
CA LEU A 205 -11.39 13.81 2.72
C LEU A 205 -9.93 14.10 3.06
N ALA A 206 -9.02 14.07 2.09
CA ALA A 206 -7.62 14.40 2.33
C ALA A 206 -7.46 15.83 2.85
N ARG A 207 -8.15 16.82 2.26
CA ARG A 207 -8.09 18.20 2.76
C ARG A 207 -8.63 18.35 4.19
N GLU A 208 -9.81 17.78 4.45
CA GLU A 208 -10.59 18.05 5.66
C GLU A 208 -10.24 17.14 6.85
N LEU A 209 -9.44 16.09 6.62
CA LEU A 209 -8.89 15.19 7.65
C LEU A 209 -7.44 15.49 8.01
N LYS A 210 -6.92 16.65 7.58
CA LYS A 210 -5.62 17.17 8.02
C LYS A 210 -5.49 17.12 9.55
N GLY A 211 -4.41 16.51 10.02
CA GLY A 211 -4.12 16.31 11.45
C GLY A 211 -4.90 15.17 12.13
N LEU A 212 -5.83 14.52 11.44
CA LEU A 212 -6.60 13.37 11.96
C LEU A 212 -6.20 12.04 11.31
N THR A 213 -5.67 12.10 10.09
CA THR A 213 -5.36 10.93 9.26
C THR A 213 -3.96 11.09 8.66
N ASP A 214 -3.24 9.98 8.47
CA ASP A 214 -1.93 9.97 7.80
C ASP A 214 -2.08 9.67 6.29
N VAL A 215 -2.97 8.75 5.93
CA VAL A 215 -3.18 8.28 4.55
C VAL A 215 -4.67 8.13 4.23
N VAL A 216 -5.09 8.63 3.06
CA VAL A 216 -6.39 8.31 2.45
C VAL A 216 -6.13 7.40 1.25
N ILE A 217 -6.77 6.24 1.20
CA ILE A 217 -6.69 5.30 0.07
C ILE A 217 -8.06 5.31 -0.60
N GLN A 218 -8.13 5.84 -1.82
CA GLN A 218 -9.40 5.98 -2.54
C GLN A 218 -9.52 4.96 -3.68
N SER A 219 -10.74 4.45 -3.85
CA SER A 219 -11.22 3.64 -4.97
C SER A 219 -12.58 4.17 -5.44
N GLY A 220 -13.02 3.79 -6.64
CA GLY A 220 -14.32 4.12 -7.23
C GLY A 220 -14.20 4.65 -8.65
N GLU A 221 -13.13 5.39 -8.93
CA GLU A 221 -12.94 6.11 -10.20
C GLU A 221 -11.49 6.11 -10.71
N PHE A 222 -10.55 5.50 -9.98
CA PHE A 222 -9.15 5.51 -10.42
C PHE A 222 -8.96 4.69 -11.69
N ARG A 223 -8.12 5.22 -12.59
CA ARG A 223 -7.69 4.53 -13.81
C ARG A 223 -6.18 4.41 -13.79
N GLY A 224 -5.70 3.19 -13.88
CA GLY A 224 -4.28 2.87 -13.92
C GLY A 224 -3.56 3.16 -12.60
N THR A 225 -2.25 3.35 -12.70
CA THR A 225 -1.33 3.61 -11.59
C THR A 225 -1.04 5.10 -11.51
N VAL A 226 -1.46 5.76 -10.43
CA VAL A 226 -1.21 7.18 -10.20
C VAL A 226 -0.15 7.38 -9.11
N PRO A 227 0.70 8.41 -9.19
CA PRO A 227 1.62 8.72 -8.10
C PRO A 227 0.85 9.16 -6.84
N PRO A 228 1.45 9.04 -5.65
CA PRO A 228 0.91 9.63 -4.44
C PRO A 228 0.63 11.13 -4.62
N GLN A 229 -0.43 11.61 -3.99
CA GLN A 229 -0.85 12.99 -4.06
C GLN A 229 -0.96 13.59 -2.67
N ARG A 230 -0.80 14.91 -2.60
CA ARG A 230 -1.08 15.68 -1.39
C ARG A 230 -1.79 16.96 -1.78
N VAL A 231 -2.93 17.22 -1.16
CA VAL A 231 -3.75 18.40 -1.46
C VAL A 231 -3.02 19.68 -1.09
N ASP A 232 -2.51 19.74 0.15
CA ASP A 232 -1.77 20.87 0.70
C ASP A 232 -0.69 20.36 1.67
N ALA A 233 0.25 21.23 2.06
CA ALA A 233 1.21 20.91 3.12
C ALA A 233 0.49 20.43 4.39
N GLY A 234 0.89 19.27 4.90
CA GLY A 234 0.31 18.62 6.08
C GLY A 234 -1.02 17.89 5.93
N SER A 235 -1.64 17.94 4.75
CA SER A 235 -2.76 17.04 4.47
C SER A 235 -2.27 15.58 4.41
N PRO A 236 -3.11 14.57 4.71
CA PRO A 236 -2.78 13.16 4.53
C PRO A 236 -2.38 12.89 3.08
N ILE A 237 -1.61 11.83 2.86
CA ILE A 237 -1.26 11.39 1.50
C ILE A 237 -2.47 10.67 0.91
N LEU A 238 -2.90 11.10 -0.28
CA LEU A 238 -3.91 10.43 -1.07
C LEU A 238 -3.25 9.41 -1.99
N LEU A 239 -3.62 8.15 -1.82
CA LEU A 239 -3.20 7.03 -2.66
C LEU A 239 -4.41 6.51 -3.44
N GLY A 240 -4.17 6.12 -4.70
CA GLY A 240 -5.15 5.36 -5.45
C GLY A 240 -5.05 3.86 -5.20
N SER A 241 -6.15 3.16 -5.43
CA SER A 241 -6.22 1.69 -5.31
C SER A 241 -5.82 0.93 -6.57
N GLY A 242 -5.65 1.63 -7.69
CA GLY A 242 -5.55 1.03 -9.01
C GLY A 242 -6.92 0.59 -9.52
N GLN A 243 -6.95 -0.29 -10.52
CA GLN A 243 -8.19 -0.84 -11.06
C GLN A 243 -7.98 -2.28 -11.52
N ARG A 244 -9.06 -3.08 -11.50
CA ARG A 244 -9.13 -4.42 -12.09
C ARG A 244 -8.06 -5.39 -11.54
N GLY A 245 -7.53 -5.02 -10.37
CA GLY A 245 -6.24 -5.41 -9.80
C GLY A 245 -5.18 -5.82 -10.82
N GLN A 246 -4.91 -4.90 -11.75
CA GLN A 246 -3.77 -4.92 -12.68
C GLN A 246 -2.44 -4.58 -12.00
N ALA A 247 -2.50 -3.95 -10.84
CA ALA A 247 -1.36 -3.62 -9.99
C ALA A 247 -1.77 -3.70 -8.51
N MET A 248 -0.79 -3.80 -7.61
CA MET A 248 -0.96 -3.61 -6.17
C MET A 248 -0.11 -2.43 -5.71
N GLY A 249 -0.65 -1.56 -4.88
CA GLY A 249 0.14 -0.50 -4.24
C GLY A 249 0.95 -1.09 -3.09
N LYS A 250 2.27 -0.86 -3.05
CA LYS A 250 3.12 -1.17 -1.89
C LYS A 250 3.47 0.14 -1.20
N ALA A 251 3.07 0.31 0.06
CA ALA A 251 3.42 1.48 0.86
C ALA A 251 4.22 1.06 2.10
N GLU A 252 5.52 1.36 2.13
CA GLU A 252 6.38 1.08 3.27
C GLU A 252 6.38 2.27 4.22
N ILE A 253 5.75 2.11 5.39
CA ILE A 253 5.66 3.16 6.41
C ILE A 253 6.67 2.90 7.50
N THR A 254 7.55 3.86 7.75
CA THR A 254 8.49 3.84 8.87
C THR A 254 8.05 4.84 9.93
N LEU A 255 7.78 4.33 11.13
CA LEU A 255 7.58 5.13 12.33
C LEU A 255 8.94 5.54 12.86
N GLY A 256 9.45 6.68 12.41
CA GLY A 256 10.60 7.29 13.06
C GLY A 256 10.31 7.68 14.51
N ASN A 257 11.26 8.37 15.16
CA ASN A 257 11.10 8.83 16.55
C ASN A 257 10.29 10.13 16.66
N GLY A 258 9.98 10.79 15.53
CA GLY A 258 9.18 12.00 15.47
C GLY A 258 7.67 11.74 15.50
N LYS A 259 6.91 12.73 15.97
CA LYS A 259 5.42 12.74 15.93
C LYS A 259 4.86 13.54 14.75
N GLY A 260 5.70 13.83 13.76
CA GLY A 260 5.36 14.65 12.60
C GLY A 260 4.54 13.92 11.54
N GLU A 261 4.25 14.67 10.48
CA GLU A 261 3.58 14.19 9.27
C GLU A 261 4.37 13.05 8.60
N LEU A 262 3.68 12.17 7.86
CA LEU A 262 4.35 11.23 6.97
C LEU A 262 5.00 11.99 5.82
N ILE A 263 6.31 11.88 5.71
CA ILE A 263 7.10 12.40 4.59
C ILE A 263 7.04 11.37 3.45
N ASP A 264 6.55 11.83 2.31
CA ASP A 264 6.47 11.02 1.09
C ASP A 264 7.85 10.95 0.45
N LEU A 265 8.46 9.76 0.44
CA LEU A 265 9.79 9.56 -0.11
C LEU A 265 9.80 9.47 -1.64
N THR A 266 8.64 9.32 -2.29
CA THR A 266 8.54 9.25 -3.75
C THR A 266 8.96 10.57 -4.40
N ILE A 267 8.79 11.70 -3.71
CA ILE A 267 9.23 13.02 -4.17
C ILE A 267 10.77 13.16 -4.20
N THR A 268 11.48 12.28 -3.50
CA THR A 268 12.95 12.21 -3.47
C THR A 268 13.49 10.95 -4.16
N ALA A 269 12.64 10.22 -4.89
CA ALA A 269 13.01 8.94 -5.49
C ALA A 269 14.22 9.08 -6.43
N ARG A 270 14.26 10.16 -7.23
CA ARG A 270 15.37 10.44 -8.14
C ARG A 270 16.69 10.63 -7.40
N GLU A 271 16.72 11.46 -6.37
CA GLU A 271 17.92 11.68 -5.56
C GLU A 271 18.38 10.39 -4.86
N ARG A 272 17.43 9.57 -4.39
CA ARG A 272 17.72 8.27 -3.76
C ARG A 272 18.31 7.25 -4.74
N GLU A 273 17.76 7.14 -5.94
CA GLU A 273 18.31 6.27 -7.00
C GLU A 273 19.72 6.70 -7.39
N GLN A 274 19.93 8.01 -7.59
CA GLN A 274 21.27 8.55 -7.87
C GLN A 274 22.25 8.26 -6.73
N LEU A 275 21.81 8.41 -5.48
CA LEU A 275 22.65 8.13 -4.32
C LEU A 275 23.03 6.64 -4.28
N ALA A 276 22.08 5.73 -4.51
CA ALA A 276 22.35 4.29 -4.54
C ALA A 276 23.33 3.90 -5.65
N PHE A 277 23.20 4.51 -6.83
CA PHE A 277 24.15 4.32 -7.93
C PHE A 277 25.56 4.81 -7.56
N VAL A 278 25.68 6.02 -7.02
CA VAL A 278 26.96 6.60 -6.58
C VAL A 278 27.57 5.78 -5.44
N ASP A 279 26.77 5.30 -4.48
CA ASP A 279 27.22 4.42 -3.39
C ASP A 279 27.83 3.11 -3.94
N GLY A 280 27.22 2.51 -4.96
CA GLY A 280 27.76 1.35 -5.66
C GLY A 280 29.10 1.63 -6.37
N GLN A 281 29.23 2.80 -6.99
CA GLN A 281 30.48 3.22 -7.63
C GLN A 281 31.59 3.47 -6.60
N VAL A 282 31.27 4.16 -5.50
CA VAL A 282 32.20 4.39 -4.38
C VAL A 282 32.72 3.06 -3.84
N LYS A 283 31.82 2.12 -3.52
CA LYS A 283 32.19 0.80 -3.03
C LYS A 283 33.13 0.08 -4.01
N THR A 284 32.75 0.02 -5.28
CA THR A 284 33.55 -0.63 -6.32
C THR A 284 34.95 -0.02 -6.44
N LEU A 285 35.04 1.31 -6.36
CA LEU A 285 36.30 2.03 -6.49
C LEU A 285 37.19 1.85 -5.25
N GLU A 286 36.61 1.87 -4.05
CA GLU A 286 37.33 1.60 -2.79
C GLU A 286 37.93 0.19 -2.79
N GLU A 287 37.19 -0.82 -3.25
CA GLU A 287 37.71 -2.18 -3.40
C GLU A 287 38.84 -2.28 -4.45
N ARG A 288 38.74 -1.55 -5.57
CA ARG A 288 39.81 -1.50 -6.59
C ARG A 288 41.06 -0.80 -6.05
N MET A 289 40.90 0.29 -5.31
CA MET A 289 42.00 1.00 -4.66
C MET A 289 42.74 0.12 -3.65
N ALA A 290 42.01 -0.64 -2.84
CA ALA A 290 42.60 -1.56 -1.88
C ALA A 290 43.48 -2.63 -2.53
N ARG A 291 43.13 -3.06 -3.75
CA ARG A 291 43.88 -4.04 -4.55
C ARG A 291 44.98 -3.44 -5.42
N ALA A 292 44.99 -2.13 -5.63
CA ALA A 292 45.96 -1.48 -6.49
C ALA A 292 47.36 -1.48 -5.85
N THR A 293 48.39 -1.72 -6.66
CA THR A 293 49.80 -1.63 -6.25
C THR A 293 50.52 -0.45 -6.92
N ASP A 294 50.05 -0.02 -8.09
CA ASP A 294 50.59 1.12 -8.85
C ASP A 294 50.24 2.47 -8.20
N LYS A 295 51.24 3.36 -8.09
CA LYS A 295 51.09 4.66 -7.42
C LYS A 295 50.26 5.66 -8.23
N ARG A 296 50.32 5.62 -9.56
CA ARG A 296 49.59 6.54 -10.44
C ARG A 296 48.11 6.18 -10.47
N ALA A 297 47.80 4.89 -10.62
CA ALA A 297 46.44 4.37 -10.49
C ALA A 297 45.82 4.71 -9.12
N LYS A 298 46.58 4.61 -8.02
CA LYS A 298 46.10 5.04 -6.69
C LYS A 298 45.78 6.53 -6.62
N ALA A 299 46.58 7.39 -7.24
CA ALA A 299 46.34 8.83 -7.28
C ALA A 299 45.08 9.16 -8.08
N ASP A 300 44.91 8.53 -9.26
CA ASP A 300 43.73 8.72 -10.11
C ASP A 300 42.45 8.24 -9.40
N PHE A 301 42.50 7.07 -8.76
CA PHE A 301 41.36 6.57 -7.99
C PHE A 301 41.03 7.45 -6.77
N ASN A 302 42.03 8.03 -6.10
CA ASN A 302 41.80 8.99 -5.01
C ASN A 302 41.03 10.23 -5.51
N GLY A 303 41.40 10.77 -6.67
CA GLY A 303 40.68 11.90 -7.29
C GLY A 303 39.22 11.54 -7.59
N MET A 304 39.00 10.43 -8.29
CA MET A 304 37.64 9.94 -8.60
C MET A 304 36.82 9.66 -7.34
N LEU A 305 37.43 9.07 -6.30
CA LEU A 305 36.76 8.78 -5.04
C LEU A 305 36.36 10.07 -4.31
N SER A 306 37.21 11.11 -4.36
CA SER A 306 36.90 12.42 -3.80
C SER A 306 35.67 13.03 -4.48
N ASP A 307 35.62 13.01 -5.81
CA ASP A 307 34.48 13.56 -6.58
C ASP A 307 33.19 12.79 -6.31
N LEU A 308 33.25 11.45 -6.30
CA LEU A 308 32.11 10.60 -5.96
C LEU A 308 31.62 10.83 -4.53
N LYS A 309 32.53 10.98 -3.55
CA LYS A 309 32.17 11.27 -2.15
C LYS A 309 31.55 12.66 -2.00
N LYS A 310 32.02 13.66 -2.75
CA LYS A 310 31.38 14.98 -2.78
C LYS A 310 29.96 14.88 -3.33
N ARG A 311 29.76 14.20 -4.46
CA ARG A 311 28.44 13.98 -5.05
C ARG A 311 27.51 13.20 -4.11
N GLN A 312 28.04 12.19 -3.44
CA GLN A 312 27.34 11.42 -2.41
C GLN A 312 26.87 12.33 -1.25
N ALA A 313 27.71 13.25 -0.78
CA ALA A 313 27.36 14.20 0.27
C ALA A 313 26.27 15.20 -0.18
N GLU A 314 26.34 15.71 -1.40
CA GLU A 314 25.31 16.60 -1.99
C GLU A 314 23.94 15.91 -2.05
N LEU A 315 23.89 14.68 -2.57
CA LEU A 315 22.66 13.89 -2.65
C LEU A 315 22.10 13.56 -1.26
N ARG A 316 22.97 13.19 -0.31
CA ARG A 316 22.57 12.98 1.09
C ARG A 316 22.00 14.26 1.73
N ALA A 317 22.60 15.41 1.49
CA ALA A 317 22.11 16.69 2.01
C ALA A 317 20.74 17.06 1.40
N ALA A 318 20.55 16.84 0.10
CA ALA A 318 19.28 17.06 -0.58
C ALA A 318 18.16 16.16 0.00
N ILE A 319 18.44 14.87 0.20
CA ILE A 319 17.51 13.93 0.83
C ILE A 319 17.24 14.32 2.29
N ALA A 320 18.27 14.64 3.07
CA ALA A 320 18.15 14.97 4.50
C ALA A 320 17.37 16.27 4.74
N LYS A 321 17.42 17.22 3.80
CA LYS A 321 16.60 18.44 3.84
C LYS A 321 15.10 18.11 3.80
N THR A 322 14.73 17.07 3.08
CA THR A 322 13.33 16.62 2.93
C THR A 322 12.95 15.56 3.96
N THR A 323 13.90 14.73 4.39
CA THR A 323 13.69 13.61 5.33
C THR A 323 14.65 13.75 6.52
N PRO A 324 14.31 14.56 7.54
CA PRO A 324 15.16 14.71 8.71
C PRO A 324 15.29 13.39 9.50
N PRO A 325 16.39 13.20 10.25
CA PRO A 325 16.60 12.01 11.06
C PRO A 325 15.43 11.76 12.02
N GLY A 326 14.91 10.53 12.02
CA GLY A 326 13.77 10.15 12.86
C GLY A 326 12.41 10.63 12.34
N ALA A 327 12.32 11.18 11.13
CA ALA A 327 11.04 11.45 10.48
C ALA A 327 10.20 10.18 10.31
N ARG A 328 8.88 10.34 10.35
CA ARG A 328 7.96 9.31 9.88
C ARG A 328 7.89 9.41 8.36
N THR A 329 8.01 8.29 7.67
CA THR A 329 8.10 8.28 6.20
C THR A 329 7.17 7.25 5.59
N ILE A 330 6.82 7.47 4.33
CA ILE A 330 6.14 6.50 3.48
C ILE A 330 6.85 6.43 2.13
N ASP A 331 7.12 5.22 1.68
CA ASP A 331 7.71 4.93 0.37
C ASP A 331 6.71 4.11 -0.43
N PHE A 332 6.15 4.70 -1.49
CA PHE A 332 5.06 4.09 -2.25
C PHE A 332 5.51 3.69 -3.66
N HIS A 333 5.21 2.46 -4.05
CA HIS A 333 5.51 1.91 -5.37
C HIS A 333 4.36 1.07 -5.89
N TRP A 334 4.15 1.11 -7.21
CA TRP A 334 3.20 0.21 -7.87
C TRP A 334 3.89 -1.10 -8.25
N LEU A 335 3.32 -2.21 -7.77
CA LEU A 335 3.66 -3.55 -8.22
C LEU A 335 2.74 -3.91 -9.38
N VAL A 336 3.14 -3.53 -10.61
CA VAL A 336 2.37 -3.84 -11.83
C VAL A 336 2.48 -5.33 -12.12
N LEU A 337 1.35 -6.00 -12.28
CA LEU A 337 1.28 -7.47 -12.40
C LEU A 337 1.44 -7.91 -13.87
N GLY A 338 2.60 -7.59 -14.45
CA GLY A 338 2.95 -7.88 -15.83
C GLY A 338 3.26 -9.35 -16.12
N GLN A 339 3.62 -9.64 -17.38
CA GLN A 339 4.00 -10.99 -17.84
C GLN A 339 5.35 -11.45 -17.28
N ASP A 340 6.15 -10.54 -16.75
CA ASP A 340 7.41 -10.79 -16.05
C ASP A 340 7.21 -11.48 -14.69
N ILE A 341 5.99 -11.45 -14.14
CA ILE A 341 5.63 -12.15 -12.92
C ILE A 341 4.98 -13.49 -13.28
N ALA A 342 5.61 -14.58 -12.83
CA ALA A 342 5.08 -15.92 -13.00
C ALA A 342 3.73 -16.10 -12.28
N ASP A 343 2.80 -16.79 -12.91
CA ASP A 343 1.56 -17.21 -12.28
C ASP A 343 1.83 -18.33 -11.26
N ASP A 344 1.24 -18.25 -10.07
CA ASP A 344 1.13 -19.44 -9.21
C ASP A 344 0.27 -20.51 -9.89
N ALA A 345 0.85 -21.69 -10.12
CA ALA A 345 0.22 -22.75 -10.91
C ALA A 345 -1.08 -23.28 -10.29
N ALA A 346 -1.13 -23.41 -8.96
CA ALA A 346 -2.32 -23.90 -8.26
C ALA A 346 -3.47 -22.90 -8.37
N TRP A 347 -3.19 -21.62 -8.12
CA TRP A 347 -4.20 -20.56 -8.21
C TRP A 347 -4.67 -20.34 -9.64
N LYS A 348 -3.75 -20.42 -10.62
CA LYS A 348 -4.13 -20.38 -12.05
C LYS A 348 -5.11 -21.50 -12.39
N SER A 349 -4.86 -22.73 -11.91
CA SER A 349 -5.78 -23.86 -12.11
C SER A 349 -7.16 -23.62 -11.51
N GLU A 350 -7.25 -22.98 -10.35
CA GLU A 350 -8.52 -22.59 -9.74
C GLU A 350 -9.25 -21.51 -10.55
N VAL A 351 -8.53 -20.46 -11.00
CA VAL A 351 -9.10 -19.39 -11.85
C VAL A 351 -9.65 -19.95 -13.15
N LEU A 352 -8.96 -20.89 -13.79
CA LEU A 352 -9.37 -21.49 -15.07
C LEU A 352 -10.73 -22.20 -15.01
N LYS A 353 -11.20 -22.59 -13.82
CA LYS A 353 -12.55 -23.16 -13.63
C LYS A 353 -13.67 -22.13 -13.80
N ILE A 354 -13.37 -20.85 -13.59
CA ILE A 354 -14.31 -19.72 -13.69
C ILE A 354 -14.02 -18.83 -14.91
N GLU A 355 -12.77 -18.74 -15.35
CA GLU A 355 -12.30 -17.95 -16.49
C GLU A 355 -11.42 -18.80 -17.42
N PRO A 356 -12.01 -19.66 -18.28
CA PRO A 356 -11.25 -20.52 -19.18
C PRO A 356 -10.40 -19.77 -20.21
N THR A 357 -10.75 -18.51 -20.52
CA THR A 357 -10.01 -17.68 -21.48
C THR A 357 -8.57 -17.36 -21.03
N TYR A 358 -8.27 -17.52 -19.75
CA TYR A 358 -6.92 -17.34 -19.18
C TYR A 358 -5.92 -18.45 -19.56
N ALA A 359 -6.36 -19.51 -20.24
CA ALA A 359 -5.45 -20.54 -20.75
C ALA A 359 -4.55 -20.04 -21.90
N HIS A 360 -4.95 -18.95 -22.56
CA HIS A 360 -4.36 -18.41 -23.78
C HIS A 360 -3.81 -16.99 -23.55
#